data_AF-A0AAF0WAL2-F1
#
_entry.id   AF-A0AAF0WAL2-F1
#
_cell.length_a   1.000
_cell.length_b   1.000
_cell.length_c   1.000
_cell.angle_alpha   90.00
_cell.angle_beta   90.00
_cell.angle_gamma   90.00
#
_symmetry.space_group_name_H-M   'P 1'
#
loop_
_entity.id
_entity.type
_entity.pdbx_description
1 polymer ?
#
loop_
_entity_poly.entity_id
_entity_poly.type
_entity_poly.pdbx_seq_one_letter_code
_entity_poly.pdbx_strand_id
1 'polypeptide(L)'
;MILANTEINYDEDSVDVHVLPATLIGFTESVQLKKYISSTRKPRAKIIFGGTSIGKSRAPAVAQFSSRGPSFMDPSILKPDMIAPGVNIISAWPQNLGPAGIPEDSRRPAGLFAIGAGHLNPTKAISSGLIYDISPNDINKTEI
;
A
#
# COMPACT_ATOMS: atom_id res chain seq x y z
N MET A 1 -7.52 -17.09 0.42
CA MET A 1 -7.13 -17.10 1.84
C MET A 1 -7.84 -15.96 2.56
N ILE A 2 -8.34 -16.15 3.78
CA ILE A 2 -8.91 -15.06 4.58
C ILE A 2 -8.10 -15.01 5.86
N LEU A 3 -7.44 -13.89 6.13
CA LEU A 3 -6.73 -13.64 7.37
C LEU A 3 -7.63 -12.80 8.26
N ALA A 4 -7.59 -13.06 9.56
CA ALA A 4 -8.41 -12.37 10.55
C ALA A 4 -7.51 -11.75 11.60
N ASN A 5 -7.75 -10.48 11.92
CA ASN A 5 -7.11 -9.83 13.05
C ASN A 5 -7.45 -10.54 14.36
N THR A 6 -6.49 -10.51 15.28
CA THR A 6 -6.70 -10.90 16.66
C THR A 6 -7.51 -9.83 17.39
N GLU A 7 -8.04 -10.18 18.56
CA GLU A 7 -8.74 -9.21 19.42
C GLU A 7 -7.86 -8.02 19.79
N ILE A 8 -6.58 -8.28 20.04
CA ILE A 8 -5.58 -7.23 20.30
C ILE A 8 -5.54 -6.28 19.11
N ASN A 9 -5.55 -6.81 17.88
CA ASN A 9 -5.40 -6.01 16.66
C ASN A 9 -6.68 -5.30 16.16
N TYR A 10 -7.80 -5.48 16.87
CA TYR A 10 -9.12 -4.91 16.54
C TYR A 10 -9.43 -4.97 15.03
N ASP A 11 -9.88 -3.86 14.43
CA ASP A 11 -10.08 -3.74 12.98
C ASP A 11 -9.02 -2.80 12.36
N GLU A 12 -7.74 -3.02 12.71
CA GLU A 12 -6.61 -2.36 12.05
C GLU A 12 -6.60 -2.72 10.55
N ASP A 13 -6.59 -1.68 9.70
CA ASP A 13 -6.57 -1.79 8.23
C ASP A 13 -5.12 -1.81 7.69
N SER A 14 -4.24 -2.66 8.22
CA SER A 14 -2.87 -2.82 7.70
C SER A 14 -2.85 -3.90 6.63
N VAL A 15 -2.37 -3.60 5.42
CA VAL A 15 -2.38 -4.57 4.32
C VAL A 15 -1.02 -5.26 4.19
N ASP A 16 -1.05 -6.59 4.17
CA ASP A 16 0.10 -7.44 3.84
C ASP A 16 0.04 -7.93 2.40
N VAL A 17 1.22 -8.12 1.80
CA VAL A 17 1.34 -8.69 0.46
C VAL A 17 1.25 -10.21 0.54
N HIS A 18 0.38 -10.79 -0.28
CA HIS A 18 0.26 -12.23 -0.44
C HIS A 18 0.44 -12.65 -1.92
N VAL A 19 1.00 -13.84 -2.14
CA VAL A 19 1.17 -14.44 -3.48
C VAL A 19 -0.12 -15.12 -3.95
N LEU A 20 -0.91 -15.65 -3.02
CA LEU A 20 -2.22 -16.23 -3.31
C LEU A 20 -3.33 -15.19 -3.07
N PRO A 21 -4.49 -15.29 -3.76
CA PRO A 21 -5.63 -14.42 -3.50
C PRO A 21 -6.02 -14.45 -2.02
N ALA A 22 -5.90 -13.30 -1.36
CA ALA A 22 -6.10 -13.16 0.07
C ALA A 22 -6.80 -11.86 0.42
N THR A 23 -7.51 -11.84 1.55
CA THR A 23 -8.07 -10.63 2.16
C THR A 23 -7.85 -10.69 3.66
N LEU A 24 -7.52 -9.55 4.26
CA LEU A 24 -7.53 -9.36 5.70
C LEU A 24 -8.91 -8.84 6.11
N ILE A 25 -9.42 -9.30 7.25
CA ILE A 25 -10.64 -8.80 7.88
C ILE A 25 -10.37 -8.42 9.34
N GLY A 26 -11.14 -7.47 9.84
CA GLY A 26 -11.10 -7.06 11.25
C GLY A 26 -11.54 -8.18 12.19
N PHE A 27 -11.27 -7.98 13.48
CA PHE A 27 -11.67 -8.93 14.52
C PHE A 27 -13.18 -9.12 14.53
N THR A 28 -13.95 -8.03 14.40
CA THR A 28 -15.42 -8.06 14.43
C THR A 28 -15.99 -8.94 13.31
N GLU A 29 -15.51 -8.75 12.09
CA GLU A 29 -15.89 -9.54 10.92
C GLU A 29 -15.44 -11.00 11.06
N SER A 30 -14.29 -11.25 11.71
CA SER A 30 -13.79 -12.61 11.93
C SER A 30 -14.72 -13.45 12.79
N VAL A 31 -15.36 -12.85 13.81
CA VAL A 31 -16.34 -13.52 14.68
C VAL A 31 -17.56 -13.91 13.85
N GLN A 32 -18.03 -13.01 12.98
CA GLN A 32 -19.14 -13.29 12.06
C GLN A 32 -18.78 -14.40 11.07
N LEU A 33 -17.57 -14.38 10.51
CA LEU A 33 -17.10 -15.40 9.58
C LEU A 33 -17.00 -16.77 10.26
N LYS A 34 -16.49 -16.85 11.49
CA LYS A 34 -16.45 -18.10 12.28
C LYS A 34 -17.86 -18.67 12.50
N LYS A 35 -18.83 -17.81 12.80
CA LYS A 35 -20.24 -18.20 12.93
C LYS A 35 -20.83 -18.69 11.60
N TYR A 36 -20.47 -18.07 10.48
CA TYR A 36 -20.88 -18.54 9.16
C TYR A 36 -20.31 -19.93 8.84
N ILE A 37 -19.02 -20.14 9.10
CA ILE A 37 -18.34 -21.43 8.85
C ILE A 37 -19.00 -22.55 9.66
N SER A 38 -19.41 -22.30 10.91
CA SER A 38 -20.08 -23.32 11.74
C SER A 38 -21.54 -23.57 11.37
N SER A 39 -22.18 -22.67 10.60
CA SER A 39 -23.60 -22.76 10.24
C SER A 39 -23.91 -23.76 9.12
N THR A 40 -22.90 -24.18 8.33
CA THR A 40 -23.09 -25.07 7.18
C THR A 40 -21.95 -26.06 7.03
N ARG A 41 -22.24 -27.25 6.53
CA ARG A 41 -21.23 -28.29 6.26
C ARG A 41 -20.37 -28.00 5.02
N LYS A 42 -20.78 -27.06 4.16
CA LYS A 42 -20.09 -26.71 2.91
C LYS A 42 -19.98 -25.19 2.75
N PRO A 43 -19.22 -24.50 3.61
CA PRO A 43 -19.04 -23.05 3.50
C PRO A 43 -18.32 -22.70 2.18
N ARG A 44 -18.81 -21.69 1.46
CA ARG A 44 -18.20 -21.19 0.23
C ARG A 44 -18.18 -19.66 0.27
N ALA A 45 -17.07 -19.07 -0.13
CA ALA A 45 -16.90 -17.63 -0.20
C ALA A 45 -16.27 -17.22 -1.53
N LYS A 46 -16.49 -15.98 -1.93
CA LYS A 46 -15.86 -15.36 -3.10
C LYS A 46 -15.18 -14.08 -2.64
N ILE A 47 -13.89 -13.94 -2.98
CA ILE A 47 -13.15 -12.70 -2.78
C ILE A 47 -13.32 -11.87 -4.05
N ILE A 48 -13.75 -10.62 -3.91
CA ILE A 48 -13.95 -9.69 -5.02
C ILE A 48 -13.14 -8.43 -4.71
N PHE A 49 -12.41 -7.93 -5.70
CA PHE A 49 -11.68 -6.66 -5.56
C PHE A 49 -12.68 -5.49 -5.67
N GLY A 50 -12.78 -4.70 -4.59
CA GLY A 50 -13.70 -3.56 -4.50
C GLY A 50 -13.08 -2.20 -4.81
N GLY A 51 -11.78 -2.15 -5.12
CA GLY A 51 -11.04 -0.89 -5.24
C GLY A 51 -10.76 -0.22 -3.88
N THR A 52 -10.23 1.00 -3.93
CA THR A 52 -9.89 1.78 -2.74
C THR A 52 -11.10 2.62 -2.30
N SER A 53 -11.52 2.48 -1.04
CA SER A 53 -12.52 3.36 -0.43
C SER A 53 -11.84 4.55 0.25
N ILE A 54 -12.23 5.77 -0.13
CA ILE A 54 -11.73 7.03 0.47
C ILE A 54 -12.79 7.56 1.45
N GLY A 55 -12.37 8.28 2.50
CA GLY A 55 -13.29 8.93 3.44
C GLY A 55 -13.73 8.05 4.62
N LYS A 56 -12.94 7.05 5.01
CA LYS A 56 -13.22 6.27 6.23
C LYS A 56 -13.09 7.14 7.48
N SER A 57 -14.04 6.98 8.40
CA SER A 57 -14.12 7.75 9.67
C SER A 57 -12.91 7.57 10.61
N ARG A 58 -12.08 6.54 10.43
CA ARG A 58 -10.95 6.24 11.31
C ARG A 58 -9.65 6.99 10.98
N ALA A 59 -9.56 7.70 9.86
CA ALA A 59 -8.36 8.43 9.48
C ALA A 59 -8.47 9.94 9.82
N PRO A 60 -7.43 10.58 10.38
CA PRO A 60 -6.15 10.00 10.80
C PRO A 60 -6.22 9.31 12.18
N ALA A 61 -5.54 8.17 12.32
CA ALA A 61 -5.33 7.48 13.60
C ALA A 61 -3.90 6.96 13.69
N VAL A 62 -3.40 6.83 14.93
CA VAL A 62 -2.08 6.24 15.19
C VAL A 62 -2.17 4.74 14.98
N ALA A 63 -1.40 4.23 14.01
CA ALA A 63 -1.31 2.80 13.73
C ALA A 63 -0.96 2.00 14.99
N GLN A 64 -1.50 0.80 15.10
CA GLN A 64 -1.35 0.03 16.33
C GLN A 64 0.11 -0.33 16.63
N PHE A 65 0.86 -0.68 15.59
CA PHE A 65 2.28 -1.01 15.66
C PHE A 65 3.20 0.20 15.91
N SER A 66 2.66 1.42 15.90
CA SER A 66 3.44 2.63 16.19
C SER A 66 3.91 2.62 17.63
N SER A 67 5.23 2.80 17.83
CA SER A 67 5.82 2.88 19.17
C SER A 67 5.24 4.06 19.94
N ARG A 68 5.08 3.86 21.26
CA ARG A 68 4.54 4.87 22.18
C ARG A 68 5.57 5.17 23.25
N GLY A 69 5.60 6.43 23.70
CA GLY A 69 6.44 6.84 24.81
C GLY A 69 5.94 6.31 26.17
N PRO A 70 6.64 6.68 27.26
CA PRO A 70 7.81 7.57 27.31
C PRO A 70 9.09 6.94 26.74
N SER A 71 10.12 7.76 26.49
CA SER A 71 11.42 7.29 26.01
C SER A 71 12.10 6.38 27.04
N PHE A 72 12.62 5.23 26.60
CA PHE A 72 13.39 4.32 27.45
C PHE A 72 14.77 4.88 27.84
N MET A 73 15.32 5.81 27.06
CA MET A 73 16.63 6.42 27.33
C MET A 73 16.54 7.55 28.35
N ASP A 74 15.48 8.36 28.27
CA ASP A 74 15.21 9.46 29.19
C ASP A 74 13.70 9.74 29.24
N PRO A 75 13.00 9.25 30.28
CA PRO A 75 11.56 9.47 30.44
C PRO A 75 11.16 10.95 30.62
N SER A 76 12.10 11.86 30.91
CA SER A 76 11.82 13.30 30.99
C SER A 76 11.60 13.95 29.63
N ILE A 77 12.05 13.28 28.54
CA ILE A 77 11.85 13.72 27.16
C ILE A 77 10.62 13.01 26.58
N LEU A 78 9.60 13.78 26.21
CA LEU A 78 8.39 13.26 25.58
C LEU A 78 8.71 12.72 24.17
N LYS A 79 8.26 11.49 23.89
CA LYS A 79 8.31 10.84 22.57
C LYS A 79 6.98 10.17 22.26
N PRO A 80 6.59 10.01 20.97
CA PRO A 80 7.27 10.49 19.76
C PRO A 80 7.11 12.01 19.55
N ASP A 81 7.94 12.62 18.70
CA ASP A 81 7.87 14.07 18.45
C ASP A 81 6.77 14.48 17.46
N MET A 82 6.47 13.63 16.48
CA MET A 82 5.54 13.92 15.38
C MET A 82 4.87 12.64 14.86
N ILE A 83 3.66 12.78 14.30
CA ILE A 83 2.95 11.74 13.55
C ILE A 83 2.91 12.10 12.05
N ALA A 84 2.92 11.08 11.19
CA ALA A 84 2.77 11.24 9.74
C ALA A 84 2.03 10.03 9.15
N PRO A 85 1.43 10.14 7.95
CA PRO A 85 0.88 8.98 7.25
C PRO A 85 1.96 7.92 7.01
N GLY A 86 1.73 6.71 7.51
CA GLY A 86 2.69 5.61 7.42
C GLY A 86 2.10 4.22 7.19
N VAL A 87 0.78 4.12 7.00
CA VAL A 87 0.07 2.85 6.75
C VAL A 87 -0.42 2.83 5.31
N ASN A 88 -0.21 1.72 4.61
CA ASN A 88 -0.64 1.50 3.21
C ASN A 88 -0.17 2.59 2.23
N ILE A 89 1.09 3.01 2.33
CA ILE A 89 1.69 4.03 1.46
C ILE A 89 2.20 3.40 0.17
N ILE A 90 1.75 3.92 -0.97
CA ILE A 90 2.26 3.53 -2.29
C ILE A 90 3.52 4.34 -2.60
N SER A 91 4.59 3.67 -3.00
CA SER A 91 5.88 4.29 -3.35
C SER A 91 6.54 3.57 -4.53
N ALA A 92 7.70 4.08 -4.98
CA ALA A 92 8.48 3.44 -6.04
C ALA A 92 9.05 2.08 -5.56
N TRP A 93 9.05 1.09 -6.45
CA TRP A 93 9.53 -0.27 -6.16
C TRP A 93 10.52 -0.76 -7.23
N PRO A 94 11.58 -1.50 -6.87
CA PRO A 94 12.52 -2.06 -7.84
C PRO A 94 11.84 -2.99 -8.84
N GLN A 95 12.11 -2.80 -10.13
CA GLN A 95 11.47 -3.61 -11.19
C GLN A 95 11.92 -5.08 -11.18
N ASN A 96 13.08 -5.37 -10.60
CA ASN A 96 13.64 -6.72 -10.53
C ASN A 96 13.13 -7.54 -9.34
N LEU A 97 12.30 -6.98 -8.45
CA LEU A 97 11.76 -7.66 -7.28
C LEU A 97 10.23 -7.67 -7.29
N GLY A 98 9.65 -8.84 -7.00
CA GLY A 98 8.21 -8.94 -6.76
C GLY A 98 7.80 -8.20 -5.48
N PRO A 99 6.54 -7.74 -5.36
CA PRO A 99 6.06 -7.03 -4.17
C PRO A 99 6.18 -7.83 -2.87
N ALA A 100 6.17 -9.17 -2.93
CA ALA A 100 6.37 -10.01 -1.75
C ALA A 100 7.84 -10.15 -1.32
N GLY A 101 8.79 -9.64 -2.12
CA GLY A 101 10.22 -9.69 -1.80
C GLY A 101 10.86 -11.08 -1.84
N ILE A 102 10.15 -12.09 -2.34
CA ILE A 102 10.62 -13.48 -2.46
C ILE A 102 10.88 -13.87 -3.93
N PRO A 103 11.82 -14.79 -4.21
CA PRO A 103 12.14 -15.20 -5.59
C PRO A 103 10.96 -15.79 -6.39
N GLU A 104 10.00 -16.39 -5.70
CA GLU A 104 8.82 -17.04 -6.30
C GLU A 104 7.76 -16.03 -6.77
N ASP A 105 7.84 -14.77 -6.31
CA ASP A 105 6.93 -13.71 -6.74
C ASP A 105 7.38 -13.11 -8.07
N SER A 106 6.81 -13.61 -9.16
CA SER A 106 7.08 -13.15 -10.52
C SER A 106 6.34 -11.86 -10.91
N ARG A 107 5.48 -11.31 -10.04
CA ARG A 107 4.77 -10.05 -10.31
C ARG A 107 5.77 -8.93 -10.46
N ARG A 108 5.59 -8.07 -11.46
CA ARG A 108 6.44 -6.90 -11.69
C ARG A 108 5.66 -5.62 -11.40
N PRO A 109 6.28 -4.61 -10.77
CA PRO A 109 5.71 -3.28 -10.67
C PRO A 109 5.38 -2.73 -12.07
N ALA A 110 4.51 -1.72 -12.10
CA ALA A 110 4.16 -0.98 -13.31
C ALA A 110 5.42 -0.59 -14.12
N GLY A 111 5.48 -1.05 -15.37
CA GLY A 111 6.57 -0.75 -16.30
C GLY A 111 6.47 0.66 -16.91
N LEU A 112 7.37 0.98 -17.84
CA LEU A 112 7.45 2.29 -18.53
C LEU A 112 6.08 2.79 -19.03
N PHE A 113 5.25 1.90 -19.59
CA PHE A 113 3.93 2.26 -20.12
C PHE A 113 2.87 2.59 -19.07
N ALA A 114 3.15 2.35 -17.79
CA ALA A 114 2.23 2.60 -16.68
C ALA A 114 2.70 3.74 -15.76
N ILE A 115 4.02 3.95 -15.62
CA ILE A 115 4.58 5.05 -14.78
C ILE A 115 5.29 6.15 -15.57
N GLY A 116 5.43 6.02 -16.90
CA GLY A 116 6.18 6.97 -17.72
C GLY A 116 7.64 7.11 -17.25
N ALA A 117 8.12 8.34 -17.14
CA ALA A 117 9.47 8.64 -16.65
C ALA A 117 9.70 8.31 -15.16
N GLY A 118 8.67 7.85 -14.43
CA GLY A 118 8.75 7.46 -13.03
C GLY A 118 8.33 8.57 -12.07
N HIS A 119 8.83 8.51 -10.83
CA HIS A 119 8.44 9.44 -9.77
C HIS A 119 9.04 10.84 -10.00
N LEU A 120 8.22 11.89 -9.87
CA LEU A 120 8.65 13.28 -10.01
C LEU A 120 9.70 13.63 -8.96
N ASN A 121 10.81 14.24 -9.38
CA ASN A 121 11.81 14.80 -8.46
C ASN A 121 11.87 16.33 -8.66
N PRO A 122 11.11 17.11 -7.86
CA PRO A 122 10.99 18.56 -8.08
C PRO A 122 12.34 19.28 -7.99
N THR A 123 13.19 18.90 -7.03
CA THR A 123 14.50 19.53 -6.82
C THR A 123 15.42 19.32 -8.03
N LYS A 124 15.37 18.15 -8.68
CA LYS A 124 16.13 17.89 -9.92
C LYS A 124 15.45 18.42 -11.17
N ALA A 125 14.14 18.58 -11.17
CA ALA A 125 13.40 19.10 -12.33
C ALA A 125 13.71 20.58 -12.62
N ILE A 126 14.06 21.37 -11.60
CA ILE A 126 14.44 22.79 -11.75
C ILE A 126 15.76 22.95 -12.52
N SER A 127 16.67 21.98 -12.46
CA SER A 127 17.95 22.01 -13.17
C SER A 127 18.21 20.64 -13.80
N SER A 128 17.48 20.36 -14.88
CA SER A 128 17.50 19.06 -15.57
C SER A 128 18.78 18.79 -16.37
N GLY A 129 19.64 19.80 -16.54
CA GLY A 129 20.87 19.74 -17.36
C GLY A 129 20.58 19.72 -18.87
N LEU A 130 19.84 18.71 -19.33
CA LEU A 130 19.39 18.55 -20.71
C LEU A 130 17.85 18.55 -20.78
N ILE A 131 17.32 19.14 -21.85
CA ILE A 131 15.90 19.19 -22.16
C ILE A 131 15.75 18.70 -23.60
N TYR A 132 14.85 17.73 -23.82
CA TYR A 132 14.42 17.35 -25.16
C TYR A 132 13.38 18.36 -25.62
N ASP A 133 13.79 19.30 -26.46
CA ASP A 133 12.89 20.33 -27.00
C ASP A 133 12.22 19.85 -28.30
N ILE A 134 11.05 20.41 -28.61
CA ILE A 134 10.29 20.09 -29.82
C ILE A 134 9.60 21.34 -30.35
N SER A 135 9.77 21.63 -31.64
CA SER A 135 9.06 22.72 -32.31
C SER A 135 7.82 22.20 -33.06
N PRO A 136 6.80 23.05 -33.32
CA PRO A 136 5.64 22.65 -34.12
C PRO A 136 6.01 22.09 -35.51
N ASN A 137 7.14 22.52 -36.07
CA ASN A 137 7.62 22.04 -37.37
C ASN A 137 8.16 20.61 -37.31
N ASP A 138 8.52 20.09 -36.14
CA ASP A 138 9.02 18.71 -35.98
C ASP A 138 7.88 17.69 -35.98
N ILE A 139 6.65 18.12 -35.67
CA ILE A 139 5.45 17.28 -35.70
C ILE A 139 4.90 17.18 -37.13
N ASN A 140 5.10 18.22 -37.94
CA ASN A 140 4.54 18.34 -39.30
C ASN A 140 5.51 17.91 -40.41
N LYS A 141 6.64 17.26 -40.08
CA LYS A 141 7.49 16.59 -41.08
C LYS A 141 6.83 15.27 -41.50
N THR A 142 5.76 15.39 -42.28
CA THR A 142 5.26 14.29 -43.09
C THR A 142 6.25 14.11 -44.24
N GLU A 143 7.01 13.00 -44.24
CA GLU A 143 7.71 12.55 -45.43
C GLU A 143 6.68 12.42 -46.57
N ILE A 144 6.84 13.24 -47.60
CA ILE A 144 6.31 12.99 -48.95
C ILE A 144 7.51 12.60 -49.80
#